data_AF-A8X4S9-F1
#
_entry.id   AF-A8X4S9-F1
#
_cell.length_a   1.000
_cell.length_b   1.000
_cell.length_c   1.000
_cell.angle_alpha   90.00
_cell.angle_beta   90.00
_cell.angle_gamma   90.00
#
_symmetry.space_group_name_H-M   'P 1'
#
loop_
_entity.id
_entity.type
_entity.pdbx_description
1 polymer ?
#
loop_
_entity_poly.entity_id
_entity_poly.type
_entity_poly.pdbx_seq_one_letter_code
_entity_poly.pdbx_strand_id
1 'polypeptide(L)'
;MNVYKLTWKVSKDTLKIIVNKNADAKMQRELENRTNKDENTLISRRRVFGSYALVGTQRAEYLQFKQDKKLSLSEATLDYLYSLKQLQNDNLAKFFGIQCNDDNMPTLTVLHTLVERGTLEEFCLDRDFEMNETFKSAFMRDMLKGLNYLHKGPIAHHGFLQASTCLIDINWVLKLTLYGVSNFICDAFDSTNVKLLDHAAPMISYPQYVCFPPEHIKEYDPTGKLPPRIVRGSQKGDMYCVGMILYMMIEREDPFMLIHSLERPNPNLVKDIIDNGKMPRVADEHNPEAKLLQKCQECWNRNPEERPDVRKILETIAIVYPTAKGNLVDQMMKMNEKYAAELEEMVSIRTQDLALAQVATMKLLNEMLPAAVAEDLKNGIVREPRSYESATVMFVQICEFNALMKKSTPNQTIMFLNDVFDQFDNVIKNHDAYKVETTGETYMVASGVPEENEGRHVYEIAEMSLEIREVSYRYKLSYNPSYVLRVRIGFHMGPIAAGVIGIRSPRYCLFGDTVNFASRMQSNSAPNQIQTSEITANLLMASKMYTFKKRGYVHVKGKGDVKCFWLNQHVHEGENGEPPLTHSVQMPSTSSEIKGVDETAIMHPLRKV
;
A
#
# COMPACT_ATOMS: atom_id res chain seq x y z
N MET A 1 9.65 39.36 -51.81
CA MET A 1 9.03 38.08 -51.37
C MET A 1 7.61 38.35 -50.90
N ASN A 2 6.69 37.44 -51.16
CA ASN A 2 5.31 37.56 -50.67
C ASN A 2 5.22 37.20 -49.19
N VAL A 3 4.78 38.16 -48.36
CA VAL A 3 4.79 38.06 -46.89
C VAL A 3 3.96 36.86 -46.38
N TYR A 4 2.88 36.48 -47.06
CA TYR A 4 2.05 35.33 -46.69
C TYR A 4 2.81 33.98 -46.75
N LYS A 5 3.85 33.86 -47.62
CA LYS A 5 4.72 32.67 -47.69
C LYS A 5 5.64 32.51 -46.47
N LEU A 6 5.63 33.43 -45.49
CA LEU A 6 6.46 33.39 -44.28
C LEU A 6 5.68 33.01 -43.01
N THR A 7 4.42 32.57 -43.12
CA THR A 7 3.58 32.13 -41.98
C THR A 7 4.10 30.89 -41.23
N TRP A 8 5.12 30.21 -41.75
CA TRP A 8 5.88 29.16 -41.08
C TRP A 8 7.03 29.70 -40.20
N LYS A 9 7.47 30.96 -40.38
CA LYS A 9 8.60 31.50 -39.63
C LYS A 9 8.14 31.93 -38.24
N VAL A 10 8.79 31.41 -37.21
CA VAL A 10 8.59 31.80 -35.81
C VAL A 10 9.55 32.95 -35.46
N SER A 11 9.02 34.06 -34.93
CA SER A 11 9.86 35.17 -34.44
C SER A 11 10.46 34.84 -33.08
N LYS A 12 11.61 35.43 -32.76
CA LYS A 12 12.17 35.40 -31.41
C LYS A 12 11.19 35.95 -30.36
N ASP A 13 10.42 36.98 -30.69
CA ASP A 13 9.49 37.64 -29.75
C ASP A 13 8.38 36.70 -29.25
N THR A 14 7.97 35.74 -30.09
CA THR A 14 6.94 34.76 -29.78
C THR A 14 7.51 33.43 -29.29
N LEU A 15 8.84 33.24 -29.28
CA LEU A 15 9.51 32.01 -28.87
C LEU A 15 10.25 32.17 -27.53
N LYS A 16 9.87 31.38 -26.53
CA LYS A 16 10.57 31.34 -25.23
C LYS A 16 10.93 29.90 -24.86
N ILE A 17 12.21 29.62 -24.64
CA ILE A 17 12.65 28.32 -24.13
C ILE A 17 12.55 28.33 -22.60
N ILE A 18 11.85 27.34 -22.05
CA ILE A 18 11.64 27.14 -20.62
C ILE A 18 12.47 25.94 -20.18
N VAL A 19 13.50 26.18 -19.36
CA VAL A 19 14.35 25.14 -18.76
C VAL A 19 13.79 24.76 -17.39
N ASN A 20 13.48 23.48 -17.20
CA ASN A 20 12.93 22.94 -15.98
C ASN A 20 14.07 22.48 -15.05
N LYS A 21 14.51 23.38 -14.16
CA LYS A 21 15.63 23.13 -13.21
C LYS A 21 15.41 21.92 -12.28
N ASN A 22 14.18 21.43 -12.14
CA ASN A 22 13.84 20.28 -11.30
C ASN A 22 13.55 19.01 -12.14
N ALA A 23 13.81 19.03 -13.45
CA ALA A 23 13.56 17.89 -14.33
C ALA A 23 14.36 16.66 -13.90
N ASP A 24 15.66 16.82 -13.68
CA ASP A 24 16.56 15.72 -13.35
C ASP A 24 16.16 15.07 -12.01
N ALA A 25 15.84 15.89 -11.00
CA ALA A 25 15.34 15.42 -9.72
C ALA A 25 13.95 14.74 -9.81
N LYS A 26 13.08 15.16 -10.74
CA LYS A 26 11.80 14.48 -11.01
C LYS A 26 12.02 13.17 -11.77
N MET A 27 12.90 13.16 -12.77
CA MET A 27 13.25 12.00 -13.58
C MET A 27 13.94 10.93 -12.73
N GLN A 28 14.81 11.32 -11.80
CA GLN A 28 15.46 10.40 -10.89
C GLN A 28 14.49 9.79 -9.86
N ARG A 29 13.57 10.58 -9.29
CA ARG A 29 12.46 10.04 -8.48
C ARG A 29 11.54 9.10 -9.29
N GLU A 30 11.27 9.43 -10.55
CA GLU A 30 10.55 8.53 -11.47
C GLU A 30 11.35 7.27 -11.85
N LEU A 31 12.67 7.26 -11.67
CA LEU A 31 13.52 6.09 -11.90
C LEU A 31 13.59 5.22 -10.64
N GLU A 32 13.75 5.86 -9.47
CA GLU A 32 13.71 5.23 -8.15
C GLU A 32 12.36 4.52 -7.94
N ASN A 33 11.25 5.18 -8.25
CA ASN A 33 9.91 4.59 -8.14
C ASN A 33 9.71 3.31 -8.99
N ARG A 34 10.46 3.08 -10.08
CA ARG A 34 10.37 1.83 -10.87
C ARG A 34 10.92 0.60 -10.13
N THR A 35 11.66 0.81 -9.04
CA THR A 35 12.17 -0.28 -8.20
C THR A 35 11.16 -0.74 -7.15
N ASN A 36 10.10 0.05 -6.92
CA ASN A 36 8.92 -0.38 -6.18
C ASN A 36 7.92 -1.03 -7.15
N LYS A 37 7.30 -2.13 -6.75
CA LYS A 37 6.43 -2.97 -7.59
C LYS A 37 5.00 -2.42 -7.72
N ASP A 38 4.85 -1.15 -8.08
CA ASP A 38 3.55 -0.57 -8.39
C ASP A 38 3.25 -0.81 -9.88
N GLU A 39 2.47 -1.84 -10.17
CA GLU A 39 2.10 -2.26 -11.53
C GLU A 39 1.39 -1.13 -12.31
N ASN A 40 1.56 -1.09 -13.64
CA ASN A 40 0.96 -0.11 -14.56
C ASN A 40 1.41 1.37 -14.47
N THR A 41 2.66 1.65 -14.07
CA THR A 41 3.19 3.04 -13.99
C THR A 41 3.01 3.90 -15.25
N LEU A 42 3.04 3.33 -16.47
CA LEU A 42 2.90 4.12 -17.71
C LEU A 42 1.48 4.65 -17.98
N ILE A 43 0.42 4.02 -17.45
CA ILE A 43 -0.97 4.41 -17.74
C ILE A 43 -1.31 5.81 -17.17
N SER A 44 -0.66 6.20 -16.08
CA SER A 44 -0.81 7.51 -15.42
C SER A 44 0.30 8.52 -15.78
N ARG A 45 1.38 8.06 -16.44
CA ARG A 45 2.60 8.85 -16.64
C ARG A 45 2.44 9.99 -17.64
N ARG A 46 3.23 11.06 -17.43
CA ARG A 46 3.50 12.10 -18.42
C ARG A 46 5.01 12.32 -18.54
N ARG A 47 5.52 12.53 -19.75
CA ARG A 47 6.93 12.78 -20.06
C ARG A 47 7.50 13.94 -19.22
N VAL A 48 8.68 13.71 -18.66
CA VAL A 48 9.47 14.76 -18.00
C VAL A 48 10.37 15.40 -19.04
N PHE A 49 10.25 16.72 -19.19
CA PHE A 49 11.06 17.50 -20.11
C PHE A 49 12.08 18.33 -19.31
N GLY A 50 13.36 18.20 -19.65
CA GLY A 50 14.44 19.08 -19.16
C GLY A 50 14.28 20.51 -19.66
N SER A 51 13.76 20.67 -20.88
CA SER A 51 13.32 21.95 -21.42
C SER A 51 12.19 21.76 -22.45
N TYR A 52 11.39 22.81 -22.65
CA TYR A 52 10.39 22.88 -23.71
C TYR A 52 10.26 24.32 -24.20
N ALA A 53 9.66 24.54 -25.37
CA ALA A 53 9.44 25.88 -25.91
C ALA A 53 7.99 26.33 -25.68
N LEU A 54 7.79 27.64 -25.56
CA LEU A 54 6.51 28.31 -25.68
C LEU A 54 6.49 29.09 -26.99
N VAL A 55 5.49 28.83 -27.84
CA VAL A 55 5.19 29.60 -29.05
C VAL A 55 3.92 30.40 -28.77
N GLY A 56 4.09 31.67 -28.39
CA GLY A 56 3.05 32.47 -27.75
C GLY A 56 2.65 31.86 -26.41
N THR A 57 1.47 31.26 -26.35
CA THR A 57 0.93 30.52 -25.18
C THR A 57 0.98 29.00 -25.34
N GLN A 58 1.32 28.48 -26.53
CA GLN A 58 1.24 27.04 -26.83
C GLN A 58 2.59 26.35 -26.53
N ARG A 59 2.54 25.21 -25.81
CA ARG A 59 3.71 24.41 -25.45
C ARG A 59 4.20 23.58 -26.64
N ALA A 60 5.49 23.62 -26.88
CA ALA A 60 6.15 23.07 -28.05
C ALA A 60 7.34 22.19 -27.66
N GLU A 61 7.47 21.04 -28.34
CA GLU A 61 8.74 20.32 -28.43
C GLU A 61 9.57 20.91 -29.57
N TYR A 62 10.88 20.90 -29.40
CA TYR A 62 11.78 21.58 -30.32
C TYR A 62 13.07 20.80 -30.57
N LEU A 63 13.57 20.94 -31.79
CA LEU A 63 14.86 20.42 -32.24
C LEU A 63 15.71 21.62 -32.65
N GLN A 64 16.88 21.78 -32.04
CA GLN A 64 17.70 23.00 -32.17
C GLN A 64 19.13 22.70 -32.62
N PHE A 65 19.61 23.54 -33.53
CA PHE A 65 20.95 23.49 -34.09
C PHE A 65 21.59 24.89 -34.06
N LYS A 66 22.93 24.93 -34.07
CA LYS A 66 23.72 26.17 -34.17
C LYS A 66 23.67 26.68 -35.61
N GLN A 67 23.35 27.96 -35.81
CA GLN A 67 23.32 28.58 -37.14
C GLN A 67 24.50 29.53 -37.32
N ASP A 68 25.55 29.06 -38.01
CA ASP A 68 26.79 29.82 -38.26
C ASP A 68 26.64 30.83 -39.41
N LYS A 69 25.69 30.62 -40.34
CA LYS A 69 25.48 31.44 -41.55
C LYS A 69 23.99 31.62 -41.86
N LYS A 70 23.61 32.72 -42.51
CA LYS A 70 22.21 32.94 -42.95
C LYS A 70 21.81 31.93 -44.04
N LEU A 71 20.71 31.21 -43.79
CA LEU A 71 20.14 30.23 -44.70
C LEU A 71 19.48 30.96 -45.88
N SER A 72 19.95 30.69 -47.10
CA SER A 72 19.26 31.10 -48.33
C SER A 72 18.12 30.13 -48.61
N LEU A 73 16.89 30.62 -48.67
CA LEU A 73 15.69 29.82 -48.89
C LEU A 73 15.18 30.04 -50.32
N SER A 74 15.17 28.97 -51.12
CA SER A 74 14.61 29.01 -52.48
C SER A 74 13.09 29.18 -52.44
N GLU A 75 12.47 29.62 -53.54
CA GLU A 75 11.01 29.72 -53.61
C GLU A 75 10.33 28.36 -53.39
N ALA A 76 10.87 27.27 -53.96
CA ALA A 76 10.39 25.91 -53.71
C ALA A 76 10.49 25.53 -52.22
N THR A 77 11.56 25.93 -51.53
CA THR A 77 11.72 25.73 -50.07
C THR A 77 10.65 26.51 -49.28
N LEU A 78 10.35 27.75 -49.69
CA LEU A 78 9.33 28.58 -49.04
C LEU A 78 7.92 28.02 -49.25
N ASP A 79 7.60 27.53 -50.44
CA ASP A 79 6.30 26.91 -50.73
C ASP A 79 6.13 25.55 -50.05
N TYR A 80 7.21 24.78 -49.90
CA TYR A 80 7.22 23.56 -49.09
C TYR A 80 6.98 23.85 -47.60
N LEU A 81 7.71 24.81 -47.01
CA LEU A 81 7.54 25.20 -45.60
C LEU A 81 6.17 25.84 -45.33
N TYR A 82 5.62 26.60 -46.28
CA TYR A 82 4.24 27.08 -46.23
C TYR A 82 3.25 25.91 -46.24
N SER A 83 3.42 24.94 -47.14
CA SER A 83 2.56 23.75 -47.23
C SER A 83 2.62 22.90 -45.94
N LEU A 84 3.82 22.71 -45.38
CA LEU A 84 4.04 21.99 -44.13
C LEU A 84 3.32 22.64 -42.94
N LYS A 85 3.20 23.99 -42.98
CA LYS A 85 2.50 24.79 -41.99
C LYS A 85 0.97 24.74 -42.06
N GLN A 86 0.40 24.37 -43.21
CA GLN A 86 -1.05 24.21 -43.37
C GLN A 86 -1.58 22.81 -43.02
N LEU A 87 -0.70 21.83 -42.76
CA LEU A 87 -1.15 20.47 -42.44
C LEU A 87 -1.95 20.40 -41.13
N GLN A 88 -3.09 19.71 -41.19
CA GLN A 88 -3.98 19.45 -40.06
C GLN A 88 -4.51 18.01 -40.16
N ASN A 89 -4.18 17.19 -39.17
CA ASN A 89 -4.58 15.80 -39.06
C ASN A 89 -4.42 15.33 -37.60
N ASP A 90 -5.35 14.54 -37.08
CA ASP A 90 -5.35 14.15 -35.65
C ASP A 90 -4.16 13.27 -35.26
N ASN A 91 -3.55 12.58 -36.24
CA ASN A 91 -2.38 11.73 -36.10
C ASN A 91 -1.06 12.44 -36.47
N LEU A 92 -1.06 13.79 -36.53
CA LEU A 92 0.15 14.60 -36.67
C LEU A 92 0.31 15.56 -35.48
N ALA A 93 1.53 15.67 -34.95
CA ALA A 93 1.88 16.67 -33.95
C ALA A 93 2.00 18.03 -34.64
N LYS A 94 1.00 18.91 -34.47
CA LYS A 94 0.88 20.23 -35.13
C LYS A 94 2.22 20.97 -35.25
N PHE A 95 2.68 21.18 -36.48
CA PHE A 95 3.87 21.98 -36.79
C PHE A 95 3.65 23.47 -36.46
N PHE A 96 4.44 24.00 -35.54
CA PHE A 96 4.43 25.42 -35.22
C PHE A 96 5.28 26.24 -36.18
N GLY A 97 6.37 25.69 -36.71
CA GLY A 97 7.20 26.36 -37.69
C GLY A 97 8.69 26.23 -37.41
N ILE A 98 9.45 27.19 -37.93
CA ILE A 98 10.91 27.25 -37.78
C ILE A 98 11.33 28.66 -37.38
N GLN A 99 12.14 28.77 -36.33
CA GLN A 99 12.95 29.94 -36.04
C GLN A 99 14.33 29.76 -36.71
N CYS A 100 14.74 30.72 -37.53
CA CYS A 100 16.04 30.78 -38.21
C CYS A 100 16.27 32.19 -38.75
N ASN A 101 17.50 32.50 -39.20
CA ASN A 101 17.84 33.83 -39.76
C ASN A 101 17.38 34.96 -38.82
N ASP A 102 17.81 34.89 -37.55
CA ASP A 102 17.57 35.90 -36.52
C ASP A 102 18.93 36.31 -35.93
N ASP A 103 19.30 37.57 -36.10
CA ASP A 103 20.62 38.08 -35.69
C ASP A 103 20.80 38.12 -34.16
N ASN A 104 19.71 38.01 -33.39
CA ASN A 104 19.73 37.93 -31.94
C ASN A 104 19.48 36.51 -31.42
N MET A 105 19.33 35.51 -32.30
CA MET A 105 19.15 34.10 -31.95
C MET A 105 19.76 33.22 -33.07
N PRO A 106 21.09 33.01 -33.07
CA PRO A 106 21.84 32.30 -34.11
C PRO A 106 21.67 30.77 -34.01
N THR A 107 20.42 30.32 -34.10
CA THR A 107 20.01 28.93 -34.07
C THR A 107 19.00 28.65 -35.18
N LEU A 108 19.02 27.41 -35.69
CA LEU A 108 17.91 26.83 -36.43
C LEU A 108 17.08 26.01 -35.42
N THR A 109 15.85 26.44 -35.13
CA THR A 109 14.96 25.78 -34.17
C THR A 109 13.67 25.33 -34.87
N VAL A 110 13.44 24.03 -34.97
CA VAL A 110 12.23 23.41 -35.54
C VAL A 110 11.24 23.12 -34.41
N LEU A 111 9.96 23.50 -34.56
CA LEU A 111 8.97 23.51 -33.49
C LEU A 111 7.70 22.72 -33.85
N HIS A 112 7.31 21.77 -33.01
CA HIS A 112 6.05 21.01 -33.09
C HIS A 112 5.29 21.12 -31.75
N THR A 113 4.00 20.80 -31.71
CA THR A 113 3.26 20.74 -30.44
C THR A 113 3.87 19.70 -29.48
N LEU A 114 3.95 20.04 -28.20
CA LEU A 114 4.38 19.11 -27.16
C LEU A 114 3.29 18.05 -26.93
N VAL A 115 3.69 16.77 -26.78
CA VAL A 115 2.78 15.63 -26.60
C VAL A 115 3.15 14.85 -25.33
N GLU A 116 2.17 14.59 -24.46
CA GLU A 116 2.45 14.43 -23.03
C GLU A 116 2.70 13.00 -22.49
N ARG A 117 2.23 11.89 -23.07
CA ARG A 117 2.35 10.57 -22.39
C ARG A 117 3.73 9.93 -22.49
N GLY A 118 4.18 9.67 -23.72
CA GLY A 118 5.41 8.92 -24.03
C GLY A 118 5.65 8.87 -25.55
N THR A 119 6.83 8.38 -25.94
CA THR A 119 7.08 7.90 -27.31
C THR A 119 6.61 6.44 -27.44
N LEU A 120 6.31 5.97 -28.65
CA LEU A 120 5.98 4.57 -28.89
C LEU A 120 7.17 3.65 -28.55
N GLU A 121 8.40 4.12 -28.73
CA GLU A 121 9.64 3.45 -28.30
C GLU A 121 9.63 3.14 -26.79
N GLU A 122 9.23 4.12 -25.94
CA GLU A 122 9.08 3.91 -24.49
C GLU A 122 8.01 2.83 -24.19
N PHE A 123 6.83 2.88 -24.81
CA PHE A 123 5.77 1.91 -24.58
C PHE A 123 6.08 0.50 -25.14
N CYS A 124 6.87 0.39 -26.22
CA CYS A 124 7.26 -0.92 -26.75
C CYS A 124 8.23 -1.64 -25.81
N LEU A 125 9.18 -0.92 -25.23
CA LEU A 125 10.30 -1.49 -24.46
C LEU A 125 10.01 -1.64 -22.96
N ASP A 126 8.99 -0.97 -22.43
CA ASP A 126 8.54 -1.12 -21.04
C ASP A 126 7.82 -2.47 -20.84
N ARG A 127 8.47 -3.39 -20.11
CA ARG A 127 7.97 -4.75 -19.88
C ARG A 127 6.77 -4.81 -18.94
N ASP A 128 6.56 -3.78 -18.11
CA ASP A 128 5.46 -3.71 -17.16
C ASP A 128 4.18 -3.13 -17.81
N PHE A 129 4.26 -2.68 -19.06
CA PHE A 129 3.11 -2.26 -19.87
C PHE A 129 2.58 -3.40 -20.75
N GLU A 130 1.35 -3.85 -20.49
CA GLU A 130 0.63 -4.82 -21.33
C GLU A 130 0.11 -4.19 -22.63
N MET A 131 0.98 -4.08 -23.65
CA MET A 131 0.58 -3.65 -25.00
C MET A 131 -0.22 -4.75 -25.73
N ASN A 132 -1.47 -4.93 -25.32
CA ASN A 132 -2.42 -5.89 -25.88
C ASN A 132 -2.84 -5.58 -27.33
N GLU A 133 -3.60 -6.50 -27.94
CA GLU A 133 -4.09 -6.40 -29.33
C GLU A 133 -4.78 -5.07 -29.66
N THR A 134 -5.51 -4.46 -28.73
CA THR A 134 -6.19 -3.18 -29.04
C THR A 134 -5.21 -2.01 -29.01
N PHE A 135 -4.27 -1.96 -28.06
CA PHE A 135 -3.18 -0.98 -28.12
C PHE A 135 -2.36 -1.13 -29.42
N LYS A 136 -1.99 -2.36 -29.78
CA LYS A 136 -1.29 -2.66 -31.05
C LYS A 136 -2.11 -2.18 -32.25
N SER A 137 -3.35 -2.64 -32.40
CA SER A 137 -4.27 -2.23 -33.48
C SER A 137 -4.46 -0.71 -33.56
N ALA A 138 -4.68 -0.03 -32.43
CA ALA A 138 -4.91 1.41 -32.38
C ALA A 138 -3.69 2.22 -32.81
N PHE A 139 -2.53 2.01 -32.16
CA PHE A 139 -1.30 2.75 -32.46
C PHE A 139 -0.82 2.48 -33.90
N MET A 140 -0.87 1.23 -34.37
CA MET A 140 -0.51 0.90 -35.76
C MET A 140 -1.42 1.62 -36.76
N ARG A 141 -2.75 1.63 -36.53
CA ARG A 141 -3.69 2.34 -37.41
C ARG A 141 -3.48 3.84 -37.39
N ASP A 142 -3.22 4.43 -36.23
CA ASP A 142 -3.00 5.87 -36.07
C ASP A 142 -1.70 6.34 -36.75
N MET A 143 -0.59 5.61 -36.56
CA MET A 143 0.65 5.83 -37.30
C MET A 143 0.40 5.81 -38.81
N LEU A 144 -0.31 4.80 -39.29
CA LEU A 144 -0.58 4.61 -40.71
C LEU A 144 -1.56 5.64 -41.28
N LYS A 145 -2.57 6.11 -40.51
CA LYS A 145 -3.44 7.24 -40.90
C LYS A 145 -2.62 8.51 -41.15
N GLY A 146 -1.78 8.90 -40.19
CA GLY A 146 -0.92 10.08 -40.27
C GLY A 146 0.07 9.98 -41.44
N LEU A 147 0.68 8.81 -41.62
CA LEU A 147 1.62 8.57 -42.71
C LEU A 147 0.94 8.62 -44.09
N ASN A 148 -0.23 7.99 -44.26
CA ASN A 148 -1.00 8.04 -45.51
C ASN A 148 -1.53 9.45 -45.83
N TYR A 149 -1.77 10.29 -44.83
CA TYR A 149 -2.07 11.71 -45.02
C TYR A 149 -0.85 12.47 -45.54
N LEU A 150 0.35 12.26 -44.96
CA LEU A 150 1.60 12.86 -45.45
C LEU A 150 1.93 12.41 -46.89
N HIS A 151 1.81 11.10 -47.16
CA HIS A 151 2.10 10.46 -48.44
C HIS A 151 1.22 10.92 -49.61
N LYS A 152 -0.02 11.33 -49.32
CA LYS A 152 -0.95 11.89 -50.33
C LYS A 152 -0.95 13.42 -50.35
N GLY A 153 -0.34 14.05 -49.35
CA GLY A 153 -0.21 15.51 -49.25
C GLY A 153 1.03 16.05 -49.98
N PRO A 154 1.19 17.38 -50.03
CA PRO A 154 2.31 18.06 -50.72
C PRO A 154 3.68 17.79 -50.09
N ILE A 155 3.73 17.14 -48.92
CA ILE A 155 4.95 16.79 -48.18
C ILE A 155 5.50 15.43 -48.61
N ALA A 156 4.64 14.54 -49.15
CA ALA A 156 4.90 13.21 -49.72
C ALA A 156 5.58 12.15 -48.82
N HIS A 157 6.21 12.53 -47.70
CA HIS A 157 6.94 11.61 -46.82
C HIS A 157 7.07 12.17 -45.39
N HIS A 158 7.27 11.29 -44.42
CA HIS A 158 7.67 11.66 -43.05
C HIS A 158 9.18 11.93 -43.01
N GLY A 159 9.97 11.03 -43.59
CA GLY A 159 11.40 11.17 -43.85
C GLY A 159 12.34 10.94 -42.67
N PHE A 160 11.84 11.10 -41.44
CA PHE A 160 12.54 10.76 -40.19
C PHE A 160 11.66 9.87 -39.29
N LEU A 161 11.01 8.84 -39.87
CA LEU A 161 10.02 8.03 -39.14
C LEU A 161 10.68 6.99 -38.24
N GLN A 162 10.42 7.05 -36.93
CA GLN A 162 10.91 6.09 -35.94
C GLN A 162 9.88 5.89 -34.80
N ALA A 163 10.05 4.85 -33.99
CA ALA A 163 9.22 4.66 -32.79
C ALA A 163 9.37 5.84 -31.80
N SER A 164 10.54 6.48 -31.77
CA SER A 164 10.82 7.71 -31.00
C SER A 164 10.08 8.95 -31.52
N THR A 165 9.74 9.00 -32.82
CA THR A 165 8.98 10.12 -33.44
C THR A 165 7.47 9.88 -33.50
N CYS A 166 7.01 8.72 -33.02
CA CYS A 166 5.61 8.42 -32.77
C CYS A 166 5.28 8.77 -31.31
N LEU A 167 4.57 9.87 -31.08
CA LEU A 167 4.22 10.35 -29.72
C LEU A 167 2.76 10.01 -29.39
N ILE A 168 2.48 9.64 -28.14
CA ILE A 168 1.12 9.28 -27.70
C ILE A 168 0.54 10.40 -26.81
N ASP A 169 -0.66 10.89 -27.16
CA ASP A 169 -1.31 11.99 -26.45
C ASP A 169 -2.15 11.54 -25.23
N ILE A 170 -2.70 12.50 -24.48
CA ILE A 170 -3.50 12.22 -23.27
C ILE A 170 -4.74 11.35 -23.55
N ASN A 171 -5.27 11.40 -24.77
CA ASN A 171 -6.43 10.63 -25.25
C ASN A 171 -6.02 9.29 -25.87
N TRP A 172 -4.74 8.90 -25.74
CA TRP A 172 -4.15 7.71 -26.35
C TRP A 172 -4.12 7.70 -27.88
N VAL A 173 -4.25 8.87 -28.53
CA VAL A 173 -4.09 9.00 -29.98
C VAL A 173 -2.60 9.12 -30.31
N LEU A 174 -2.11 8.29 -31.23
CA LEU A 174 -0.71 8.39 -31.70
C LEU A 174 -0.58 9.50 -32.74
N LYS A 175 0.43 10.34 -32.57
CA LYS A 175 0.78 11.48 -33.43
C LYS A 175 2.23 11.42 -33.90
N LEU A 176 2.45 11.60 -35.19
CA LEU A 176 3.79 11.69 -35.77
C LEU A 176 4.39 13.09 -35.55
N THR A 177 5.65 13.18 -35.15
CA THR A 177 6.40 14.45 -35.00
C THR A 177 7.66 14.46 -35.87
N LEU A 178 8.23 15.63 -36.16
CA LEU A 178 9.41 15.80 -37.03
C LEU A 178 9.20 15.28 -38.47
N TYR A 179 7.95 15.28 -38.94
CA TYR A 179 7.61 14.93 -40.32
C TYR A 179 8.06 16.02 -41.31
N GLY A 180 8.54 15.62 -42.50
CA GLY A 180 8.89 16.51 -43.60
C GLY A 180 10.14 17.39 -43.40
N VAL A 181 10.72 17.45 -42.20
CA VAL A 181 11.84 18.35 -41.91
C VAL A 181 13.22 17.76 -42.19
N SER A 182 13.37 16.43 -42.28
CA SER A 182 14.69 15.76 -42.40
C SER A 182 15.50 16.29 -43.59
N ASN A 183 14.91 16.34 -44.78
CA ASN A 183 15.63 16.70 -46.00
C ASN A 183 16.08 18.17 -45.99
N PHE A 184 15.24 19.07 -45.46
CA PHE A 184 15.58 20.48 -45.25
C PHE A 184 16.71 20.66 -44.22
N ILE A 185 16.71 19.85 -43.15
CA ILE A 185 17.80 19.85 -42.17
C ILE A 185 19.11 19.35 -42.82
N CYS A 186 19.07 18.26 -43.61
CA CYS A 186 20.22 17.80 -44.40
C CYS A 186 20.76 18.89 -45.33
N ASP A 187 19.89 19.64 -46.05
CA ASP A 187 20.30 20.76 -46.90
C ASP A 187 21.04 21.85 -46.11
N ALA A 188 20.60 22.15 -44.88
CA ALA A 188 21.22 23.13 -44.00
C ALA A 188 22.60 22.68 -43.46
N PHE A 189 22.79 21.38 -43.23
CA PHE A 189 24.07 20.78 -42.86
C PHE A 189 25.04 20.68 -44.04
N ASP A 190 24.60 20.14 -45.18
CA ASP A 190 25.43 19.95 -46.39
C ASP A 190 25.94 21.29 -46.93
N SER A 191 25.15 22.37 -46.80
CA SER A 191 25.56 23.74 -47.14
C SER A 191 26.48 24.42 -46.11
N THR A 192 26.86 23.73 -45.02
CA THR A 192 27.70 24.23 -43.90
C THR A 192 27.14 25.48 -43.19
N ASN A 193 25.83 25.73 -43.33
CA ASN A 193 25.17 26.88 -42.70
C ASN A 193 24.74 26.60 -41.25
N VAL A 194 24.56 25.31 -40.93
CA VAL A 194 24.10 24.81 -39.64
C VAL A 194 25.03 23.71 -39.12
N LYS A 195 25.18 23.63 -37.79
CA LYS A 195 25.95 22.61 -37.07
C LYS A 195 25.18 22.11 -35.85
N LEU A 196 25.57 20.96 -35.31
CA LEU A 196 25.15 20.56 -33.96
C LEU A 196 25.59 21.61 -32.94
N LEU A 197 24.82 21.76 -31.85
CA LEU A 197 25.21 22.60 -30.72
C LEU A 197 26.39 21.97 -29.97
N ASP A 198 27.25 22.80 -29.41
CA ASP A 198 28.41 22.35 -28.65
C ASP A 198 27.94 21.54 -27.42
N HIS A 199 28.50 20.33 -27.24
CA HIS A 199 28.09 19.33 -26.24
C HIS A 199 26.66 18.72 -26.38
N ALA A 200 25.94 18.96 -27.48
CA ALA A 200 24.66 18.30 -27.69
C ALA A 200 24.79 16.80 -27.99
N ALA A 201 23.79 16.02 -27.57
CA ALA A 201 23.62 14.63 -27.99
C ALA A 201 23.43 14.54 -29.53
N PRO A 202 23.84 13.44 -30.17
CA PRO A 202 23.56 13.23 -31.59
C PRO A 202 22.05 13.13 -31.82
N MET A 203 21.55 13.72 -32.91
CA MET A 203 20.12 13.68 -33.27
C MET A 203 19.60 12.25 -33.49
N ILE A 204 20.47 11.31 -33.86
CA ILE A 204 20.14 9.92 -34.12
C ILE A 204 21.10 9.05 -33.29
N SER A 205 20.55 8.21 -32.41
CA SER A 205 21.35 7.19 -31.72
C SER A 205 21.76 6.07 -32.70
N TYR A 206 22.78 5.27 -32.38
CA TYR A 206 23.15 4.16 -33.26
C TYR A 206 22.04 3.09 -33.40
N PRO A 207 21.31 2.69 -32.34
CA PRO A 207 20.12 1.82 -32.46
C PRO A 207 19.07 2.38 -33.44
N GLN A 208 18.82 3.69 -33.36
CA GLN A 208 17.93 4.38 -34.31
C GLN A 208 18.50 4.43 -35.73
N TYR A 209 19.82 4.52 -35.91
CA TYR A 209 20.44 4.61 -37.23
C TYR A 209 20.31 3.32 -38.05
N VAL A 210 20.47 2.15 -37.41
CA VAL A 210 20.33 0.85 -38.08
C VAL A 210 18.88 0.53 -38.49
N CYS A 211 17.89 1.26 -37.96
CA CYS A 211 16.48 1.14 -38.35
C CYS A 211 16.11 1.91 -39.63
N PHE A 212 17.02 2.71 -40.21
CA PHE A 212 16.79 3.37 -41.50
C PHE A 212 17.06 2.45 -42.69
N PRO A 213 16.38 2.65 -43.83
CA PRO A 213 16.56 1.82 -45.02
C PRO A 213 17.97 2.02 -45.62
N PRO A 214 18.56 0.96 -46.19
CA PRO A 214 19.94 0.99 -46.67
C PRO A 214 20.19 2.04 -47.75
N GLU A 215 19.21 2.37 -48.61
CA GLU A 215 19.39 3.40 -49.64
C GLU A 215 19.41 4.85 -49.10
N HIS A 216 19.08 5.07 -47.83
CA HIS A 216 19.25 6.36 -47.15
C HIS A 216 20.62 6.48 -46.44
N ILE A 217 21.26 5.35 -46.13
CA ILE A 217 22.54 5.27 -45.41
C ILE A 217 23.69 5.43 -46.40
N LYS A 218 24.00 6.68 -46.77
CA LYS A 218 25.02 7.00 -47.80
C LYS A 218 26.46 6.98 -47.31
N GLU A 219 26.68 7.18 -46.00
CA GLU A 219 28.00 7.22 -45.38
C GLU A 219 27.94 6.45 -44.06
N TYR A 220 28.87 5.53 -43.83
CA TYR A 220 29.11 4.94 -42.51
C TYR A 220 30.56 5.23 -42.10
N ASP A 221 30.81 5.43 -40.80
CA ASP A 221 32.15 5.48 -40.24
C ASP A 221 32.62 4.04 -39.96
N PRO A 222 33.61 3.49 -40.67
CA PRO A 222 34.10 2.13 -40.43
C PRO A 222 34.73 1.94 -39.04
N THR A 223 35.04 3.03 -38.33
CA THR A 223 35.65 3.00 -37.00
C THR A 223 34.65 3.07 -35.85
N GLY A 224 33.37 3.39 -36.11
CA GLY A 224 32.34 3.53 -35.07
C GLY A 224 32.64 4.64 -34.04
N LYS A 225 33.38 5.68 -34.42
CA LYS A 225 33.83 6.78 -33.55
C LYS A 225 33.00 8.04 -33.73
N LEU A 226 32.60 8.36 -34.96
CA LEU A 226 31.75 9.50 -35.30
C LEU A 226 30.26 9.20 -35.02
N PRO A 227 29.46 10.21 -34.65
CA PRO A 227 28.02 10.06 -34.51
C PRO A 227 27.35 9.81 -35.88
N PRO A 228 26.22 9.08 -35.93
CA PRO A 228 25.45 8.92 -37.16
C PRO A 228 24.99 10.26 -37.75
N ARG A 229 24.98 10.38 -39.08
CA ARG A 229 24.47 11.56 -39.79
C ARG A 229 22.96 11.47 -40.02
N ILE A 230 22.32 12.64 -40.12
CA ILE A 230 20.90 12.78 -40.44
C ILE A 230 20.65 12.27 -41.86
N VAL A 231 19.65 11.40 -42.02
CA VAL A 231 19.32 10.76 -43.29
C VAL A 231 18.32 11.57 -44.12
N ARG A 232 18.45 11.45 -45.45
CA ARG A 232 17.51 12.03 -46.41
C ARG A 232 16.40 11.03 -46.72
N GLY A 233 15.21 11.34 -46.23
CA GLY A 233 14.01 10.52 -46.30
C GLY A 233 13.33 10.47 -47.67
N SER A 234 12.50 9.44 -47.86
CA SER A 234 11.63 9.24 -49.02
C SER A 234 10.41 8.40 -48.64
N GLN A 235 9.34 8.47 -49.45
CA GLN A 235 8.07 7.77 -49.19
C GLN A 235 8.25 6.26 -48.99
N LYS A 236 9.06 5.60 -49.82
CA LYS A 236 9.37 4.17 -49.72
C LYS A 236 10.32 3.83 -48.55
N GLY A 237 11.08 4.80 -48.07
CA GLY A 237 11.89 4.64 -46.86
C GLY A 237 11.06 4.71 -45.58
N ASP A 238 10.01 5.54 -45.55
CA ASP A 238 9.04 5.52 -44.46
C ASP A 238 8.42 4.11 -44.29
N MET A 239 8.12 3.42 -45.40
CA MET A 239 7.55 2.06 -45.35
C MET A 239 8.51 1.04 -44.74
N TYR A 240 9.83 1.17 -44.98
CA TYR A 240 10.84 0.35 -44.30
C TYR A 240 10.85 0.60 -42.78
N CYS A 241 10.77 1.88 -42.39
CA CYS A 241 10.69 2.28 -40.99
C CYS A 241 9.40 1.81 -40.31
N VAL A 242 8.26 1.78 -41.03
CA VAL A 242 7.03 1.13 -40.57
C VAL A 242 7.28 -0.34 -40.25
N GLY A 243 8.00 -1.09 -41.09
CA GLY A 243 8.38 -2.48 -40.80
C GLY A 243 9.18 -2.63 -39.50
N MET A 244 10.13 -1.71 -39.23
CA MET A 244 10.88 -1.69 -37.97
C MET A 244 10.01 -1.39 -36.75
N ILE A 245 9.07 -0.44 -36.86
CA ILE A 245 8.14 -0.08 -35.78
C ILE A 245 7.15 -1.22 -35.51
N LEU A 246 6.61 -1.85 -36.56
CA LEU A 246 5.70 -2.99 -36.43
C LEU A 246 6.39 -4.17 -35.73
N TYR A 247 7.63 -4.50 -36.10
CA TYR A 247 8.43 -5.52 -35.41
C TYR A 247 8.61 -5.18 -33.92
N MET A 248 9.04 -3.96 -33.61
CA MET A 248 9.25 -3.50 -32.23
C MET A 248 7.97 -3.55 -31.39
N MET A 249 6.80 -3.30 -32.01
CA MET A 249 5.50 -3.44 -31.35
C MET A 249 5.10 -4.90 -31.12
N ILE A 250 5.42 -5.81 -32.04
CA ILE A 250 5.04 -7.23 -31.99
C ILE A 250 5.89 -7.98 -30.96
N GLU A 251 7.21 -7.99 -31.18
CA GLU A 251 8.18 -8.77 -30.40
C GLU A 251 8.54 -8.10 -29.05
N ARG A 252 8.14 -6.83 -28.84
CA ARG A 252 8.48 -5.99 -27.65
C ARG A 252 9.99 -5.77 -27.44
N GLU A 253 10.79 -5.89 -28.49
CA GLU A 253 12.24 -5.75 -28.46
C GLU A 253 12.77 -4.77 -29.53
N ASP A 254 14.00 -4.29 -29.32
CA ASP A 254 14.77 -3.53 -30.32
C ASP A 254 15.04 -4.41 -31.57
N PRO A 255 14.73 -3.94 -32.80
CA PRO A 255 14.99 -4.64 -34.06
C PRO A 255 16.39 -5.26 -34.23
N PHE A 256 17.41 -4.71 -33.58
CA PHE A 256 18.78 -5.25 -33.60
C PHE A 256 19.36 -5.51 -32.20
N MET A 257 18.53 -5.47 -31.14
CA MET A 257 18.91 -5.73 -29.73
C MET A 257 20.06 -4.85 -29.20
N LEU A 258 20.14 -3.57 -29.63
CA LEU A 258 21.25 -2.67 -29.31
C LEU A 258 21.01 -1.75 -28.11
N ILE A 259 19.75 -1.45 -27.75
CA ILE A 259 19.40 -0.51 -26.68
C ILE A 259 19.93 -0.90 -25.29
N HIS A 260 20.17 -2.20 -25.04
CA HIS A 260 20.78 -2.68 -23.80
C HIS A 260 22.31 -2.90 -23.91
N SER A 261 22.93 -2.60 -25.06
CA SER A 261 24.37 -2.72 -25.25
C SER A 261 25.13 -1.57 -24.59
N LEU A 262 25.80 -1.86 -23.48
CA LEU A 262 26.81 -0.97 -22.89
C LEU A 262 28.07 -0.85 -23.78
N GLU A 263 28.32 -1.84 -24.63
CA GLU A 263 29.37 -1.80 -25.64
C GLU A 263 28.94 -0.98 -26.86
N ARG A 264 29.89 -0.33 -27.53
CA ARG A 264 29.60 0.31 -28.83
C ARG A 264 29.18 -0.78 -29.82
N PRO A 265 28.02 -0.65 -30.48
CA PRO A 265 27.49 -1.68 -31.36
C PRO A 265 28.46 -2.02 -32.50
N ASN A 266 28.45 -3.29 -32.92
CA ASN A 266 29.36 -3.84 -33.93
C ASN A 266 29.47 -2.89 -35.15
N PRO A 267 30.67 -2.34 -35.46
CA PRO A 267 30.84 -1.37 -36.54
C PRO A 267 30.52 -1.96 -37.92
N ASN A 268 30.55 -3.28 -38.05
CA ASN A 268 30.15 -3.98 -39.28
C ASN A 268 28.62 -4.14 -39.41
N LEU A 269 27.80 -3.82 -38.41
CA LEU A 269 26.34 -4.02 -38.51
C LEU A 269 25.72 -3.11 -39.58
N VAL A 270 26.09 -1.83 -39.63
CA VAL A 270 25.64 -0.92 -40.70
C VAL A 270 26.11 -1.45 -42.06
N LYS A 271 27.35 -1.95 -42.14
CA LYS A 271 27.87 -2.59 -43.36
C LYS A 271 27.10 -3.85 -43.75
N ASP A 272 26.74 -4.72 -42.80
CA ASP A 272 25.91 -5.90 -43.05
C ASP A 272 24.51 -5.54 -43.56
N ILE A 273 23.93 -4.43 -43.10
CA ILE A 273 22.63 -3.92 -43.58
C ILE A 273 22.76 -3.39 -45.02
N ILE A 274 23.81 -2.62 -45.31
CA ILE A 274 24.07 -2.06 -46.65
C ILE A 274 24.46 -3.15 -47.65
N ASP A 275 25.48 -3.96 -47.35
CA ASP A 275 26.08 -4.93 -48.27
C ASP A 275 25.31 -6.27 -48.24
N ASN A 276 25.20 -6.88 -47.05
CA ASN A 276 24.75 -8.27 -46.89
C ASN A 276 23.22 -8.43 -46.77
N GLY A 277 22.46 -7.35 -46.57
CA GLY A 277 21.01 -7.37 -46.44
C GLY A 277 20.51 -7.92 -45.11
N LYS A 278 21.28 -7.73 -44.04
CA LYS A 278 20.93 -8.17 -42.69
C LYS A 278 19.70 -7.45 -42.15
N MET A 279 18.73 -8.23 -41.66
CA MET A 279 17.46 -7.75 -41.11
C MET A 279 17.26 -8.23 -39.66
N PRO A 280 16.28 -7.68 -38.93
CA PRO A 280 15.85 -8.21 -37.63
C PRO A 280 15.49 -9.69 -37.66
N ARG A 281 15.71 -10.38 -36.53
CA ARG A 281 15.40 -11.81 -36.39
C ARG A 281 13.92 -12.00 -36.06
N VAL A 282 13.10 -12.24 -37.08
CA VAL A 282 11.72 -12.72 -36.88
C VAL A 282 11.72 -14.09 -36.20
N ALA A 283 10.82 -14.28 -35.24
CA ALA A 283 10.67 -15.52 -34.47
C ALA A 283 9.78 -16.58 -35.17
N ASP A 284 9.38 -17.60 -34.41
CA ASP A 284 8.79 -18.87 -34.87
C ASP A 284 7.44 -18.73 -35.63
N GLU A 285 7.13 -19.71 -36.49
CA GLU A 285 5.91 -19.74 -37.33
C GLU A 285 4.60 -19.77 -36.51
N HIS A 286 4.70 -20.09 -35.21
CA HIS A 286 3.60 -20.23 -34.28
C HIS A 286 3.10 -18.88 -33.67
N ASN A 287 3.71 -17.74 -34.00
CA ASN A 287 3.27 -16.43 -33.49
C ASN A 287 1.88 -16.05 -34.06
N PRO A 288 0.86 -15.70 -33.25
CA PRO A 288 -0.46 -15.29 -33.76
C PRO A 288 -0.41 -14.04 -34.67
N GLU A 289 0.63 -13.21 -34.51
CA GLU A 289 0.86 -11.99 -35.29
C GLU A 289 1.79 -12.24 -36.52
N ALA A 290 2.12 -13.50 -36.84
CA ALA A 290 3.05 -13.87 -37.92
C ALA A 290 2.74 -13.22 -39.29
N LYS A 291 1.47 -12.96 -39.61
CA LYS A 291 1.07 -12.24 -40.85
C LYS A 291 1.56 -10.79 -40.88
N LEU A 292 1.67 -10.12 -39.73
CA LEU A 292 2.27 -8.80 -39.62
C LEU A 292 3.80 -8.88 -39.64
N LEU A 293 4.41 -9.91 -39.05
CA LEU A 293 5.86 -10.14 -39.14
C LEU A 293 6.31 -10.42 -40.60
N GLN A 294 5.54 -11.21 -41.35
CA GLN A 294 5.71 -11.34 -42.81
C GLN A 294 5.59 -9.98 -43.52
N LYS A 295 4.63 -9.13 -43.11
CA LYS A 295 4.49 -7.78 -43.66
C LYS A 295 5.66 -6.86 -43.30
N CYS A 296 6.32 -7.07 -42.16
CA CYS A 296 7.58 -6.38 -41.82
C CYS A 296 8.69 -6.79 -42.79
N GLN A 297 8.83 -8.08 -43.09
CA GLN A 297 9.79 -8.58 -44.09
C GLN A 297 9.54 -7.98 -45.49
N GLU A 298 8.27 -7.84 -45.91
CA GLU A 298 7.92 -7.13 -47.16
C GLU A 298 8.29 -5.64 -47.12
N CYS A 299 8.11 -4.97 -45.99
CA CYS A 299 8.56 -3.58 -45.78
C CYS A 299 10.08 -3.43 -45.90
N TRP A 300 10.84 -4.48 -45.57
CA TRP A 300 12.29 -4.50 -45.60
C TRP A 300 12.91 -4.83 -46.97
N ASN A 301 12.10 -4.94 -48.03
CA ASN A 301 12.60 -5.28 -49.37
C ASN A 301 13.71 -4.31 -49.83
N ARG A 302 14.77 -4.87 -50.42
CA ARG A 302 15.93 -4.15 -50.96
C ARG A 302 15.57 -3.24 -52.13
N ASN A 303 14.59 -3.62 -52.96
CA ASN A 303 14.00 -2.71 -53.93
C ASN A 303 12.92 -1.86 -53.22
N PRO A 304 13.07 -0.52 -53.12
CA PRO A 304 12.07 0.33 -52.49
C PRO A 304 10.70 0.26 -53.18
N GLU A 305 10.65 -0.07 -54.47
CA GLU A 305 9.39 -0.12 -55.21
C GLU A 305 8.52 -1.34 -54.87
N GLU A 306 9.11 -2.48 -54.48
CA GLU A 306 8.37 -3.66 -54.04
C GLU A 306 7.73 -3.50 -52.65
N ARG A 307 8.19 -2.54 -51.84
CA ARG A 307 7.69 -2.32 -50.49
C ARG A 307 6.18 -1.99 -50.51
N PRO A 308 5.37 -2.61 -49.63
CA PRO A 308 3.92 -2.43 -49.62
C PRO A 308 3.53 -0.97 -49.35
N ASP A 309 2.35 -0.58 -49.84
CA ASP A 309 1.74 0.70 -49.48
C ASP A 309 1.05 0.62 -48.11
N VAL A 310 0.68 1.78 -47.56
CA VAL A 310 -0.05 1.86 -46.28
C VAL A 310 -1.36 1.06 -46.31
N ARG A 311 -2.02 0.93 -47.48
CA ARG A 311 -3.28 0.20 -47.62
C ARG A 311 -3.09 -1.30 -47.33
N LYS A 312 -2.12 -1.96 -47.99
CA LYS A 312 -1.80 -3.39 -47.76
C LYS A 312 -1.50 -3.70 -46.29
N ILE A 313 -0.87 -2.77 -45.57
CA ILE A 313 -0.58 -2.93 -44.14
C ILE A 313 -1.86 -2.78 -43.30
N LEU A 314 -2.68 -1.75 -43.55
CA LEU A 314 -3.97 -1.55 -42.86
C LEU A 314 -4.94 -2.74 -43.05
N GLU A 315 -4.94 -3.35 -44.25
CA GLU A 315 -5.66 -4.59 -44.55
C GLU A 315 -5.14 -5.76 -43.71
N THR A 316 -3.82 -5.91 -43.59
CA THR A 316 -3.18 -6.97 -42.77
C THR A 316 -3.52 -6.80 -41.28
N ILE A 317 -3.49 -5.56 -40.75
CA ILE A 317 -3.87 -5.24 -39.36
C ILE A 317 -5.38 -5.52 -39.13
N ALA A 318 -6.24 -5.36 -40.15
CA ALA A 318 -7.66 -5.71 -40.06
C ALA A 318 -7.93 -7.24 -40.08
N ILE A 319 -6.99 -8.03 -40.61
CA ILE A 319 -7.05 -9.51 -40.60
C ILE A 319 -6.51 -10.06 -39.27
N VAL A 320 -5.44 -9.48 -38.71
CA VAL A 320 -4.83 -9.96 -37.45
C VAL A 320 -5.60 -9.50 -36.21
N TYR A 321 -6.11 -8.26 -36.19
CA TYR A 321 -6.94 -7.76 -35.08
C TYR A 321 -8.38 -7.44 -35.55
N PRO A 322 -9.22 -8.45 -35.82
CA PRO A 322 -10.57 -8.26 -36.36
C PRO A 322 -11.56 -7.70 -35.33
N THR A 323 -11.30 -7.96 -34.04
CA THR A 323 -12.05 -7.58 -32.84
C THR A 323 -11.68 -6.21 -32.29
N ALA A 324 -10.44 -5.75 -32.51
CA ALA A 324 -9.91 -4.47 -32.05
C ALA A 324 -10.46 -3.28 -32.87
N LYS A 325 -11.79 -3.09 -32.80
CA LYS A 325 -12.58 -2.04 -33.45
C LYS A 325 -13.34 -1.26 -32.37
N GLY A 326 -12.82 -0.09 -32.02
CA GLY A 326 -13.42 0.81 -31.03
C GLY A 326 -12.51 2.01 -30.80
N ASN A 327 -12.97 2.95 -29.97
CA ASN A 327 -12.12 4.00 -29.45
C ASN A 327 -11.31 3.45 -28.26
N LEU A 328 -10.00 3.72 -28.23
CA LEU A 328 -9.09 3.21 -27.19
C LEU A 328 -9.43 3.83 -25.82
N VAL A 329 -9.97 5.06 -25.80
CA VAL A 329 -10.45 5.72 -24.57
C VAL A 329 -11.57 4.91 -23.89
N ASP A 330 -12.52 4.37 -24.66
CA ASP A 330 -13.67 3.64 -24.12
C ASP A 330 -13.25 2.31 -23.45
N GLN A 331 -12.16 1.70 -23.93
CA GLN A 331 -11.55 0.53 -23.27
C GLN A 331 -10.74 0.93 -22.03
N MET A 332 -10.05 2.06 -22.06
CA MET A 332 -9.32 2.60 -20.91
C MET A 332 -10.27 3.00 -19.76
N MET A 333 -11.47 3.50 -20.06
CA MET A 333 -12.51 3.73 -19.06
C MET A 333 -12.90 2.41 -18.37
N LYS A 334 -13.25 1.37 -19.14
CA LYS A 334 -13.60 0.04 -18.59
C LYS A 334 -12.48 -0.61 -17.79
N MET A 335 -11.23 -0.43 -18.21
CA MET A 335 -10.05 -0.92 -17.48
C MET A 335 -9.89 -0.20 -16.14
N ASN A 336 -10.02 1.13 -16.13
CA ASN A 336 -9.95 1.93 -14.90
C ASN A 336 -11.12 1.65 -13.96
N GLU A 337 -12.34 1.46 -14.48
CA GLU A 337 -13.53 1.05 -13.72
C GLU A 337 -13.31 -0.29 -13.02
N LYS A 338 -12.73 -1.27 -13.72
CA LYS A 338 -12.37 -2.58 -13.15
C LYS A 338 -11.32 -2.45 -12.04
N TYR A 339 -10.21 -1.72 -12.29
CA TYR A 339 -9.18 -1.52 -11.28
C TYR A 339 -9.68 -0.74 -10.06
N ALA A 340 -10.59 0.22 -10.23
CA ALA A 340 -11.22 0.92 -9.11
C ALA A 340 -12.04 -0.03 -8.23
N ALA A 341 -12.87 -0.90 -8.84
CA ALA A 341 -13.65 -1.90 -8.11
C ALA A 341 -12.77 -2.92 -7.35
N GLU A 342 -11.71 -3.43 -8.00
CA GLU A 342 -10.76 -4.35 -7.36
C GLU A 342 -9.99 -3.71 -6.18
N LEU A 343 -9.69 -2.40 -6.29
CA LEU A 343 -9.08 -1.64 -5.19
C LEU A 343 -10.07 -1.36 -4.06
N GLU A 344 -11.32 -1.01 -4.36
CA GLU A 344 -12.38 -0.80 -3.37
C GLU A 344 -12.68 -2.08 -2.57
N GLU A 345 -12.73 -3.25 -3.23
CA GLU A 345 -12.87 -4.55 -2.56
C GLU A 345 -11.67 -4.83 -1.63
N MET A 346 -10.44 -4.61 -2.10
CA MET A 346 -9.23 -4.82 -1.28
C MET A 346 -9.18 -3.88 -0.07
N VAL A 347 -9.57 -2.61 -0.22
CA VAL A 347 -9.65 -1.63 0.87
C VAL A 347 -10.76 -2.01 1.86
N SER A 348 -11.90 -2.51 1.39
CA SER A 348 -13.00 -3.00 2.23
C SER A 348 -12.53 -4.15 3.14
N ILE A 349 -11.90 -5.18 2.56
CA ILE A 349 -11.35 -6.34 3.29
C ILE A 349 -10.30 -5.88 4.32
N ARG A 350 -9.31 -5.06 3.91
CA ARG A 350 -8.28 -4.52 4.81
C ARG A 350 -8.86 -3.70 5.98
N THR A 351 -9.95 -2.97 5.74
CA THR A 351 -10.65 -2.19 6.77
C THR A 351 -11.38 -3.12 7.76
N GLN A 352 -11.99 -4.20 7.28
CA GLN A 352 -12.64 -5.20 8.12
C GLN A 352 -11.63 -5.95 9.01
N ASP A 353 -10.50 -6.41 8.43
CA ASP A 353 -9.42 -7.06 9.18
C ASP A 353 -8.87 -6.15 10.30
N LEU A 354 -8.65 -4.87 9.99
CA LEU A 354 -8.18 -3.88 10.95
C LEU A 354 -9.19 -3.67 12.09
N ALA A 355 -10.49 -3.61 11.79
CA ALA A 355 -11.54 -3.48 12.81
C ALA A 355 -11.59 -4.71 13.74
N LEU A 356 -11.50 -5.92 13.19
CA LEU A 356 -11.44 -7.15 13.98
C LEU A 356 -10.19 -7.20 14.88
N ALA A 357 -9.02 -6.83 14.34
CA ALA A 357 -7.77 -6.76 15.11
C ALA A 357 -7.81 -5.71 16.24
N GLN A 358 -8.44 -4.56 16.01
CA GLN A 358 -8.66 -3.53 17.02
C GLN A 358 -9.58 -4.02 18.15
N VAL A 359 -10.69 -4.70 17.83
CA VAL A 359 -11.60 -5.29 18.84
C VAL A 359 -10.88 -6.34 19.68
N ALA A 360 -10.11 -7.24 19.06
CA ALA A 360 -9.34 -8.25 19.78
C ALA A 360 -8.28 -7.64 20.71
N THR A 361 -7.58 -6.60 20.24
CA THR A 361 -6.56 -5.88 21.03
C THR A 361 -7.19 -5.12 22.20
N MET A 362 -8.35 -4.47 21.98
CA MET A 362 -9.07 -3.75 23.03
C MET A 362 -9.58 -4.71 24.12
N LYS A 363 -10.07 -5.89 23.76
CA LYS A 363 -10.47 -6.93 24.72
C LYS A 363 -9.29 -7.35 25.61
N LEU A 364 -8.14 -7.67 25.01
CA LEU A 364 -6.95 -8.07 25.76
C LEU A 364 -6.42 -6.93 26.66
N LEU A 365 -6.51 -5.68 26.21
CA LEU A 365 -6.07 -4.53 27.01
C LEU A 365 -6.97 -4.32 28.24
N ASN A 366 -8.28 -4.48 28.09
CA ASN A 366 -9.26 -4.44 29.19
C ASN A 366 -9.18 -5.65 30.14
N GLU A 367 -8.59 -6.77 29.71
CA GLU A 367 -8.26 -7.91 30.58
C GLU A 367 -6.98 -7.67 31.41
N MET A 368 -6.12 -6.72 31.00
CA MET A 368 -4.86 -6.39 31.68
C MET A 368 -4.93 -5.10 32.53
N LEU A 369 -5.79 -4.15 32.17
CA LEU A 369 -5.89 -2.83 32.80
C LEU A 369 -7.37 -2.45 33.02
N PRO A 370 -7.69 -1.58 34.00
CA PRO A 370 -9.03 -1.01 34.12
C PRO A 370 -9.45 -0.30 32.82
N ALA A 371 -10.71 -0.38 32.42
CA ALA A 371 -11.18 0.14 31.12
C ALA A 371 -10.82 1.63 30.87
N ALA A 372 -11.01 2.50 31.87
CA ALA A 372 -10.65 3.92 31.78
C ALA A 372 -9.13 4.17 31.59
N VAL A 373 -8.29 3.25 32.08
CA VAL A 373 -6.82 3.30 31.94
C VAL A 373 -6.38 2.69 30.60
N ALA A 374 -7.07 1.65 30.13
CA ALA A 374 -6.86 1.05 28.82
C ALA A 374 -7.20 2.01 27.67
N GLU A 375 -8.32 2.75 27.79
CA GLU A 375 -8.72 3.75 26.80
C GLU A 375 -7.75 4.93 26.73
N ASP A 376 -7.31 5.48 27.86
CA ASP A 376 -6.30 6.54 27.89
C ASP A 376 -4.97 6.06 27.28
N LEU A 377 -4.51 4.85 27.61
CA LEU A 377 -3.29 4.29 27.04
C LEU A 377 -3.39 4.07 25.52
N LYS A 378 -4.56 3.65 25.01
CA LYS A 378 -4.84 3.59 23.56
C LYS A 378 -4.78 4.97 22.91
N ASN A 379 -5.25 6.01 23.60
CA ASN A 379 -5.20 7.39 23.14
C ASN A 379 -3.81 8.04 23.29
N GLY A 380 -2.79 7.30 23.76
CA GLY A 380 -1.44 7.80 24.00
C GLY A 380 -1.30 8.64 25.27
N ILE A 381 -2.32 8.66 26.13
CA ILE A 381 -2.36 9.41 27.38
C ILE A 381 -1.75 8.56 28.49
N VAL A 382 -0.66 9.04 29.09
CA VAL A 382 -0.07 8.43 30.28
C VAL A 382 -0.68 9.09 31.50
N ARG A 383 -1.49 8.37 32.29
CA ARG A 383 -1.95 8.85 33.61
C ARG A 383 -0.80 8.83 34.61
N GLU A 384 -0.55 9.99 35.22
CA GLU A 384 0.28 10.10 36.43
C GLU A 384 -0.37 9.35 37.62
N PRO A 385 0.41 8.91 38.62
CA PRO A 385 -0.14 8.24 39.81
C PRO A 385 -1.11 9.13 40.59
N ARG A 386 -2.33 8.64 40.84
CA ARG A 386 -3.37 9.34 41.62
C ARG A 386 -3.33 8.89 43.08
N SER A 387 -3.47 9.84 44.00
CA SER A 387 -3.77 9.57 45.41
C SER A 387 -5.27 9.59 45.62
N TYR A 388 -5.77 8.67 46.44
CA TYR A 388 -7.18 8.48 46.78
C TYR A 388 -7.32 8.60 48.30
N GLU A 389 -8.26 9.41 48.79
CA GLU A 389 -8.45 9.62 50.24
C GLU A 389 -8.97 8.37 50.95
N SER A 390 -9.79 7.57 50.26
CA SER A 390 -10.37 6.34 50.78
C SER A 390 -10.67 5.35 49.64
N ALA A 391 -10.17 4.13 49.78
CA ALA A 391 -10.53 2.97 48.98
C ALA A 391 -10.53 1.72 49.90
N THR A 392 -11.22 0.65 49.52
CA THR A 392 -11.14 -0.64 50.24
C THR A 392 -10.29 -1.62 49.46
N VAL A 393 -9.33 -2.25 50.15
CA VAL A 393 -8.50 -3.33 49.59
C VAL A 393 -8.85 -4.64 50.30
N MET A 394 -9.01 -5.71 49.54
CA MET A 394 -9.26 -7.08 50.01
C MET A 394 -8.17 -8.03 49.55
N PHE A 395 -7.79 -8.95 50.44
CA PHE A 395 -7.00 -10.12 50.12
C PHE A 395 -7.77 -11.40 50.48
N VAL A 396 -7.76 -12.37 49.56
CA VAL A 396 -8.31 -13.72 49.72
C VAL A 396 -7.16 -14.72 49.54
N GLN A 397 -6.95 -15.64 50.48
CA GLN A 397 -5.90 -16.66 50.39
C GLN A 397 -6.47 -18.07 50.57
N ILE A 398 -6.09 -18.99 49.68
CA ILE A 398 -6.46 -20.41 49.78
C ILE A 398 -5.68 -21.08 50.93
N CYS A 399 -6.40 -21.64 51.90
CA CYS A 399 -5.82 -22.35 53.03
C CYS A 399 -5.23 -23.69 52.60
N GLU A 400 -4.12 -24.07 53.24
CA GLU A 400 -3.46 -25.39 53.06
C GLU A 400 -3.04 -25.70 51.62
N PHE A 401 -2.94 -24.68 50.74
CA PHE A 401 -2.52 -24.83 49.34
C PHE A 401 -1.20 -25.61 49.17
N ASN A 402 -0.21 -25.35 50.03
CA ASN A 402 1.05 -26.09 50.06
C ASN A 402 0.90 -27.60 50.38
N ALA A 403 -0.19 -28.03 51.01
CA ALA A 403 -0.51 -29.44 51.24
C ALA A 403 -1.33 -30.05 50.08
N LEU A 404 -2.08 -29.23 49.33
CA LEU A 404 -2.72 -29.63 48.07
C LEU A 404 -1.66 -29.81 46.96
N MET A 405 -0.77 -28.84 46.76
CA MET A 405 0.32 -28.94 45.78
C MET A 405 1.19 -30.20 45.96
N LYS A 406 1.47 -30.60 47.21
CA LYS A 406 2.22 -31.85 47.51
C LYS A 406 1.49 -33.14 47.13
N LYS A 407 0.21 -33.06 46.74
CA LYS A 407 -0.66 -34.18 46.35
C LYS A 407 -1.19 -34.07 44.91
N SER A 408 -0.89 -32.98 44.21
CA SER A 408 -1.40 -32.67 42.87
C SER A 408 -0.25 -32.54 41.87
N THR A 409 -0.48 -32.91 40.62
CA THR A 409 0.47 -32.59 39.54
C THR A 409 0.51 -31.08 39.25
N PRO A 410 1.56 -30.56 38.60
CA PRO A 410 1.61 -29.14 38.20
C PRO A 410 0.41 -28.72 37.35
N ASN A 411 -0.01 -29.56 36.40
CA ASN A 411 -1.18 -29.26 35.55
C ASN A 411 -2.48 -29.20 36.37
N GLN A 412 -2.72 -30.18 37.25
CA GLN A 412 -3.86 -30.17 38.18
C GLN A 412 -3.86 -28.97 39.13
N THR A 413 -2.69 -28.44 39.48
CA THR A 413 -2.54 -27.25 40.32
C THR A 413 -2.91 -25.98 39.55
N ILE A 414 -2.46 -25.85 38.30
CA ILE A 414 -2.82 -24.74 37.40
C ILE A 414 -4.33 -24.76 37.10
N MET A 415 -4.89 -25.93 36.75
CA MET A 415 -6.33 -26.07 36.52
C MET A 415 -7.16 -25.70 37.74
N PHE A 416 -6.74 -26.10 38.94
CA PHE A 416 -7.39 -25.73 40.21
C PHE A 416 -7.36 -24.22 40.47
N LEU A 417 -6.20 -23.56 40.29
CA LEU A 417 -6.11 -22.11 40.47
C LEU A 417 -6.96 -21.35 39.45
N ASN A 418 -6.95 -21.77 38.18
CA ASN A 418 -7.77 -21.14 37.14
C ASN A 418 -9.27 -21.29 37.42
N ASP A 419 -9.73 -22.47 37.85
CA ASP A 419 -11.14 -22.74 38.19
C ASP A 419 -11.61 -21.95 39.42
N VAL A 420 -10.82 -21.96 40.51
CA VAL A 420 -11.14 -21.18 41.71
C VAL A 420 -11.12 -19.67 41.43
N PHE A 421 -10.14 -19.18 40.66
CA PHE A 421 -10.06 -17.76 40.32
C PHE A 421 -11.08 -17.32 39.27
N ASP A 422 -11.49 -18.15 38.30
CA ASP A 422 -12.63 -17.80 37.42
C ASP A 422 -13.93 -17.69 38.23
N GLN A 423 -14.15 -18.57 39.21
CA GLN A 423 -15.31 -18.45 40.10
C GLN A 423 -15.26 -17.16 40.97
N PHE A 424 -14.07 -16.64 41.32
CA PHE A 424 -13.95 -15.33 41.98
C PHE A 424 -14.11 -14.16 40.99
N ASP A 425 -13.56 -14.27 39.78
CA ASP A 425 -13.74 -13.30 38.69
C ASP A 425 -15.23 -13.17 38.32
N ASN A 426 -15.99 -14.26 38.39
CA ASN A 426 -17.44 -14.28 38.15
C ASN A 426 -18.25 -13.58 39.25
N VAL A 427 -17.79 -13.55 40.50
CA VAL A 427 -18.39 -12.71 41.55
C VAL A 427 -18.10 -11.23 41.27
N ILE A 428 -16.84 -10.90 40.93
CA ILE A 428 -16.42 -9.50 40.69
C ILE A 428 -17.18 -8.83 39.55
N LYS A 429 -17.62 -9.57 38.52
CA LYS A 429 -18.45 -9.05 37.41
C LYS A 429 -19.77 -8.43 37.87
N ASN A 430 -20.23 -8.71 39.09
CA ASN A 430 -21.47 -8.17 39.67
C ASN A 430 -21.24 -6.97 40.62
N HIS A 431 -19.99 -6.57 40.86
CA HIS A 431 -19.60 -5.56 41.86
C HIS A 431 -18.78 -4.43 41.24
N ASP A 432 -18.82 -3.26 41.87
CA ASP A 432 -17.96 -2.13 41.51
C ASP A 432 -16.56 -2.29 42.13
N ALA A 433 -15.75 -3.17 41.53
CA ALA A 433 -14.44 -3.53 42.03
C ALA A 433 -13.46 -4.00 40.93
N TYR A 434 -12.16 -3.75 41.14
CA TYR A 434 -11.08 -4.12 40.24
C TYR A 434 -10.18 -5.22 40.83
N LYS A 435 -9.97 -6.29 40.05
CA LYS A 435 -8.98 -7.35 40.30
C LYS A 435 -7.56 -6.78 40.08
N VAL A 436 -6.79 -6.63 41.15
CA VAL A 436 -5.47 -5.98 41.11
C VAL A 436 -4.39 -6.94 40.66
N GLU A 437 -4.23 -8.06 41.37
CA GLU A 437 -3.28 -9.12 41.01
C GLU A 437 -3.60 -10.45 41.70
N THR A 438 -2.96 -11.51 41.23
CA THR A 438 -2.94 -12.84 41.86
C THR A 438 -1.51 -13.28 42.08
N THR A 439 -1.13 -13.50 43.34
CA THR A 439 0.25 -13.84 43.74
C THR A 439 0.23 -15.17 44.50
N GLY A 440 0.59 -16.24 43.80
CA GLY A 440 0.53 -17.62 44.31
C GLY A 440 -0.92 -18.04 44.61
N GLU A 441 -1.17 -18.46 45.84
CA GLU A 441 -2.50 -18.81 46.35
C GLU A 441 -3.30 -17.62 46.91
N THR A 442 -2.80 -16.40 46.70
CA THR A 442 -3.41 -15.15 47.17
C THR A 442 -3.98 -14.33 46.01
N TYR A 443 -5.17 -13.79 46.22
CA TYR A 443 -5.98 -13.08 45.24
C TYR A 443 -6.35 -11.70 45.81
N MET A 444 -6.08 -10.62 45.05
CA MET A 444 -6.19 -9.23 45.53
C MET A 444 -7.21 -8.42 44.71
N VAL A 445 -8.10 -7.74 45.42
CA VAL A 445 -9.16 -6.87 44.85
C VAL A 445 -9.14 -5.51 45.54
N ALA A 446 -9.52 -4.46 44.83
CA ALA A 446 -9.85 -3.17 45.42
C ALA A 446 -11.13 -2.59 44.84
N SER A 447 -11.81 -1.73 45.61
CA SER A 447 -12.94 -0.91 45.15
C SER A 447 -12.70 0.55 45.51
N GLY A 448 -13.29 1.48 44.76
CA GLY A 448 -12.97 2.91 44.79
C GLY A 448 -11.73 3.30 43.99
N VAL A 449 -11.26 2.41 43.10
CA VAL A 449 -10.19 2.65 42.12
C VAL A 449 -10.46 1.89 40.82
N PRO A 450 -10.08 2.41 39.64
CA PRO A 450 -9.42 3.71 39.41
C PRO A 450 -10.36 4.91 39.56
N GLU A 451 -11.67 4.70 39.54
CA GLU A 451 -12.67 5.75 39.75
C GLU A 451 -13.29 5.64 41.15
N GLU A 452 -13.62 6.78 41.74
CA GLU A 452 -14.12 6.88 43.11
C GLU A 452 -15.64 6.71 43.14
N ASN A 453 -16.13 5.85 44.05
CA ASN A 453 -17.54 5.46 44.12
C ASN A 453 -18.27 6.02 45.36
N GLU A 454 -17.94 7.25 45.75
CA GLU A 454 -18.67 8.03 46.76
C GLU A 454 -18.80 7.31 48.13
N GLY A 455 -17.82 6.48 48.48
CA GLY A 455 -17.80 5.69 49.71
C GLY A 455 -18.44 4.30 49.62
N ARG A 456 -19.01 3.90 48.46
CA ARG A 456 -19.58 2.55 48.26
C ARG A 456 -18.55 1.44 48.40
N HIS A 457 -17.27 1.72 48.14
CA HIS A 457 -16.17 0.75 48.15
C HIS A 457 -16.05 -0.15 49.38
N VAL A 458 -16.56 0.28 50.54
CA VAL A 458 -16.56 -0.55 51.75
C VAL A 458 -17.67 -1.60 51.76
N TYR A 459 -18.80 -1.31 51.10
CA TYR A 459 -19.97 -2.18 50.95
C TYR A 459 -19.75 -3.21 49.84
N GLU A 460 -19.26 -2.79 48.66
CA GLU A 460 -18.91 -3.67 47.54
C GLU A 460 -17.98 -4.82 47.98
N ILE A 461 -16.93 -4.49 48.73
CA ILE A 461 -15.99 -5.47 49.27
C ILE A 461 -16.58 -6.30 50.42
N ALA A 462 -17.55 -5.79 51.18
CA ALA A 462 -18.22 -6.54 52.23
C ALA A 462 -19.13 -7.64 51.66
N GLU A 463 -19.95 -7.31 50.65
CA GLU A 463 -20.78 -8.29 49.95
C GLU A 463 -19.93 -9.31 49.19
N MET A 464 -18.94 -8.85 48.42
CA MET A 464 -18.01 -9.72 47.70
C MET A 464 -17.26 -10.68 48.66
N SER A 465 -16.90 -10.22 49.86
CA SER A 465 -16.29 -11.08 50.88
C SER A 465 -17.22 -12.21 51.33
N LEU A 466 -18.53 -11.94 51.42
CA LEU A 466 -19.53 -12.94 51.74
C LEU A 466 -19.71 -13.90 50.55
N GLU A 467 -19.93 -13.39 49.33
CA GLU A 467 -20.13 -14.23 48.14
C GLU A 467 -18.94 -15.15 47.85
N ILE A 468 -17.69 -14.66 47.91
CA ILE A 468 -16.48 -15.48 47.73
C ILE A 468 -16.37 -16.57 48.80
N ARG A 469 -16.83 -16.31 50.03
CA ARG A 469 -16.90 -17.35 51.08
C ARG A 469 -17.97 -18.39 50.76
N GLU A 470 -19.15 -17.99 50.28
CA GLU A 470 -20.20 -18.92 49.88
C GLU A 470 -19.86 -19.70 48.59
N VAL A 471 -19.00 -19.17 47.71
CA VAL A 471 -18.33 -19.94 46.66
C VAL A 471 -17.42 -21.00 47.29
N SER A 472 -16.60 -20.64 48.28
CA SER A 472 -15.66 -21.59 48.93
C SER A 472 -16.36 -22.80 49.59
N TYR A 473 -17.55 -22.63 50.16
CA TYR A 473 -18.33 -23.74 50.73
C TYR A 473 -18.97 -24.65 49.67
N ARG A 474 -19.28 -24.12 48.47
CA ARG A 474 -19.93 -24.85 47.38
C ARG A 474 -18.94 -25.52 46.41
N TYR A 475 -17.71 -25.01 46.35
CA TYR A 475 -16.65 -25.50 45.48
C TYR A 475 -16.34 -26.99 45.70
N LYS A 476 -16.19 -27.75 44.60
CA LYS A 476 -15.81 -29.17 44.61
C LYS A 476 -14.69 -29.43 43.62
N LEU A 477 -13.57 -29.95 44.10
CA LEU A 477 -12.40 -30.23 43.27
C LEU A 477 -12.61 -31.50 42.43
N SER A 478 -12.68 -31.36 41.10
CA SER A 478 -13.09 -32.44 40.18
C SER A 478 -12.27 -33.74 40.29
N TYR A 479 -10.98 -33.66 40.61
CA TYR A 479 -10.11 -34.83 40.80
C TYR A 479 -9.94 -35.27 42.27
N ASN A 480 -10.53 -34.55 43.22
CA ASN A 480 -10.59 -34.94 44.62
C ASN A 480 -11.84 -34.34 45.31
N PRO A 481 -13.03 -34.96 45.15
CA PRO A 481 -14.28 -34.44 45.73
C PRO A 481 -14.32 -34.39 47.26
N SER A 482 -13.32 -34.94 47.96
CA SER A 482 -13.17 -34.84 49.42
C SER A 482 -12.44 -33.55 49.87
N TYR A 483 -11.82 -32.81 48.95
CA TYR A 483 -11.20 -31.53 49.26
C TYR A 483 -12.26 -30.44 49.39
N VAL A 484 -12.38 -29.88 50.59
CA VAL A 484 -13.17 -28.68 50.88
C VAL A 484 -12.26 -27.46 50.73
N LEU A 485 -12.62 -26.57 49.79
CA LEU A 485 -11.93 -25.29 49.64
C LEU A 485 -12.15 -24.46 50.91
N ARG A 486 -11.05 -23.95 51.46
CA ARG A 486 -11.08 -23.04 52.61
C ARG A 486 -10.28 -21.79 52.29
N VAL A 487 -10.85 -20.62 52.57
CA VAL A 487 -10.27 -19.31 52.28
C VAL A 487 -10.11 -18.48 53.55
N ARG A 488 -9.04 -17.69 53.63
CA ARG A 488 -8.94 -16.58 54.58
C ARG A 488 -9.23 -15.31 53.80
N ILE A 489 -10.22 -14.54 54.25
CA ILE A 489 -10.56 -13.25 53.65
C ILE A 489 -10.22 -12.17 54.66
N GLY A 490 -9.61 -11.09 54.21
CA GLY A 490 -9.51 -9.88 55.03
C GLY A 490 -9.34 -8.62 54.20
N PHE A 491 -9.98 -7.56 54.67
CA PHE A 491 -10.04 -6.28 53.97
C PHE A 491 -9.88 -5.10 54.93
N HIS A 492 -9.50 -3.94 54.39
CA HIS A 492 -9.41 -2.68 55.14
C HIS A 492 -9.64 -1.49 54.20
N MET A 493 -10.24 -0.42 54.74
CA MET A 493 -10.43 0.85 54.04
C MET A 493 -9.42 1.90 54.50
N GLY A 494 -8.97 2.77 53.59
CA GLY A 494 -8.07 3.87 53.90
C GLY A 494 -7.44 4.50 52.66
N PRO A 495 -6.57 5.50 52.83
CA PRO A 495 -5.92 6.17 51.72
C PRO A 495 -4.93 5.26 50.99
N ILE A 496 -4.84 5.42 49.68
CA ILE A 496 -3.87 4.73 48.80
C ILE A 496 -3.39 5.65 47.68
N ALA A 497 -2.26 5.31 47.08
CA ALA A 497 -1.86 5.83 45.77
C ALA A 497 -1.92 4.69 44.75
N ALA A 498 -2.37 4.96 43.53
CA ALA A 498 -2.43 3.97 42.46
C ALA A 498 -2.07 4.56 41.10
N GLY A 499 -1.51 3.73 40.21
CA GLY A 499 -1.05 4.17 38.90
C GLY A 499 -0.49 3.02 38.05
N VAL A 500 -0.20 3.32 36.79
CA VAL A 500 0.35 2.33 35.84
C VAL A 500 1.86 2.23 35.98
N ILE A 501 2.38 1.02 36.16
CA ILE A 501 3.81 0.73 36.21
C ILE A 501 4.21 -0.22 35.08
N GLY A 502 5.30 0.10 34.38
CA GLY A 502 5.95 -0.75 33.40
C GLY A 502 5.64 -0.40 31.94
N ILE A 503 6.63 0.10 31.20
CA ILE A 503 6.46 0.56 29.80
C ILE A 503 6.15 -0.62 28.84
N ARG A 504 6.75 -1.80 29.07
CA ARG A 504 6.59 -3.00 28.20
C ARG A 504 5.60 -4.04 28.73
N SER A 505 5.10 -3.86 29.94
CA SER A 505 4.11 -4.72 30.58
C SER A 505 3.40 -3.86 31.64
N PRO A 506 2.45 -3.00 31.20
CA PRO A 506 1.77 -2.09 32.10
C PRO A 506 0.89 -2.88 33.07
N ARG A 507 0.94 -2.49 34.35
CA ARG A 507 0.08 -3.02 35.42
C ARG A 507 -0.46 -1.85 36.24
N TYR A 508 -1.74 -1.92 36.61
CA TYR A 508 -2.33 -0.93 37.51
C TYR A 508 -2.05 -1.35 38.97
N CYS A 509 -1.06 -0.71 39.60
CA CYS A 509 -0.56 -1.10 40.91
C CYS A 509 -1.07 -0.16 42.02
N LEU A 510 -1.37 -0.73 43.19
CA LEU A 510 -1.80 -0.01 44.39
C LEU A 510 -0.67 0.03 45.44
N PHE A 511 -0.51 1.19 46.07
CA PHE A 511 0.50 1.46 47.10
C PHE A 511 -0.13 2.14 48.32
N GLY A 512 0.43 1.83 49.50
CA GLY A 512 0.06 2.49 50.74
C GLY A 512 0.08 1.56 51.95
N ASP A 513 -0.13 2.16 53.11
CA ASP A 513 -0.29 1.44 54.36
C ASP A 513 -1.56 0.57 54.36
N THR A 514 -2.65 1.07 53.76
CA THR A 514 -3.94 0.37 53.60
C THR A 514 -3.80 -1.00 52.92
N VAL A 515 -3.03 -1.09 51.84
CA VAL A 515 -2.75 -2.35 51.12
C VAL A 515 -2.04 -3.35 52.04
N ASN A 516 -1.00 -2.89 52.74
CA ASN A 516 -0.24 -3.70 53.69
C ASN A 516 -1.13 -4.17 54.86
N PHE A 517 -1.98 -3.29 55.38
CA PHE A 517 -2.82 -3.57 56.54
C PHE A 517 -4.00 -4.51 56.18
N ALA A 518 -4.60 -4.38 54.99
CA ALA A 518 -5.54 -5.35 54.45
C ALA A 518 -4.93 -6.75 54.33
N SER A 519 -3.70 -6.85 53.78
CA SER A 519 -2.95 -8.11 53.75
C SER A 519 -2.73 -8.70 55.15
N ARG A 520 -2.48 -7.85 56.18
CA ARG A 520 -2.41 -8.32 57.58
C ARG A 520 -3.76 -8.74 58.17
N MET A 521 -4.89 -8.17 57.74
CA MET A 521 -6.22 -8.65 58.13
C MET A 521 -6.46 -10.05 57.58
N GLN A 522 -6.15 -10.28 56.31
CA GLN A 522 -6.22 -11.60 55.69
C GLN A 522 -5.29 -12.60 56.39
N SER A 523 -3.99 -12.29 56.52
CA SER A 523 -2.98 -13.25 56.97
C SER A 523 -3.24 -13.75 58.39
N ASN A 524 -3.81 -12.88 59.24
CA ASN A 524 -4.17 -13.21 60.62
C ASN A 524 -5.58 -13.82 60.76
N SER A 525 -6.41 -13.81 59.71
CA SER A 525 -7.75 -14.40 59.75
C SER A 525 -7.70 -15.92 59.91
N ALA A 526 -8.78 -16.50 60.43
CA ALA A 526 -8.96 -17.94 60.53
C ALA A 526 -9.56 -18.50 59.21
N PRO A 527 -9.40 -19.80 58.92
CA PRO A 527 -10.05 -20.43 57.76
C PRO A 527 -11.57 -20.21 57.77
N ASN A 528 -12.10 -19.80 56.62
CA ASN A 528 -13.48 -19.40 56.33
C ASN A 528 -14.02 -18.32 57.28
N GLN A 529 -13.14 -17.41 57.73
CA GLN A 529 -13.52 -16.15 58.39
C GLN A 529 -13.10 -14.96 57.54
N ILE A 530 -13.99 -13.96 57.50
CA ILE A 530 -13.77 -12.65 56.87
C ILE A 530 -13.37 -11.68 57.97
N GLN A 531 -12.18 -11.09 57.91
CA GLN A 531 -11.69 -10.18 58.94
C GLN A 531 -11.53 -8.75 58.46
N THR A 532 -11.90 -7.78 59.31
CA THR A 532 -11.50 -6.38 59.12
C THR A 532 -11.12 -5.70 60.44
N SER A 533 -10.51 -4.52 60.32
CA SER A 533 -10.09 -3.65 61.42
C SER A 533 -11.27 -2.91 62.05
N GLU A 534 -11.09 -2.38 63.26
CA GLU A 534 -12.10 -1.57 63.95
C GLU A 534 -12.65 -0.39 63.12
N ILE A 535 -11.84 0.33 62.36
CA ILE A 535 -12.31 1.51 61.59
C ILE A 535 -13.32 1.08 60.52
N THR A 536 -12.96 0.09 59.68
CA THR A 536 -13.85 -0.46 58.66
C THR A 536 -15.11 -1.08 59.28
N ALA A 537 -14.96 -1.83 60.38
CA ALA A 537 -16.07 -2.48 61.06
C ALA A 537 -17.06 -1.47 61.64
N ASN A 538 -16.58 -0.36 62.21
CA ASN A 538 -17.43 0.70 62.76
C ASN A 538 -18.27 1.39 61.67
N LEU A 539 -17.70 1.60 60.48
CA LEU A 539 -18.46 2.15 59.34
C LEU A 539 -19.54 1.17 58.84
N LEU A 540 -19.20 -0.10 58.64
CA LEU A 540 -20.17 -1.12 58.20
C LEU A 540 -21.22 -1.47 59.27
N MET A 541 -20.89 -1.38 60.56
CA MET A 541 -21.89 -1.51 61.63
C MET A 541 -22.88 -0.32 61.66
N ALA A 542 -22.50 0.87 61.18
CA ALA A 542 -23.37 2.04 61.17
C ALA A 542 -24.54 1.92 60.18
N SER A 543 -24.40 1.16 59.08
CA SER A 543 -25.51 0.91 58.14
C SER A 543 -26.53 -0.12 58.63
N LYS A 544 -26.20 -0.87 59.70
CA LYS A 544 -26.97 -2.01 60.25
C LYS A 544 -27.15 -3.22 59.30
N MET A 545 -26.63 -3.17 58.07
CA MET A 545 -26.76 -4.25 57.08
C MET A 545 -25.99 -5.53 57.44
N TYR A 546 -25.03 -5.46 58.38
CA TYR A 546 -24.05 -6.53 58.61
C TYR A 546 -23.94 -6.96 60.07
N THR A 547 -23.90 -8.28 60.27
CA THR A 547 -23.60 -8.88 61.58
C THR A 547 -22.10 -9.04 61.77
N PHE A 548 -21.51 -8.29 62.71
CA PHE A 548 -20.11 -8.41 63.11
C PHE A 548 -19.92 -9.08 64.47
N LYS A 549 -18.91 -9.96 64.56
CA LYS A 549 -18.43 -10.53 65.83
C LYS A 549 -17.08 -9.92 66.21
N LYS A 550 -16.98 -9.36 67.41
CA LYS A 550 -15.71 -8.87 67.97
C LYS A 550 -14.74 -10.05 68.13
N ARG A 551 -13.58 -10.00 67.46
CA ARG A 551 -12.49 -10.99 67.65
C ARG A 551 -11.66 -10.67 68.89
N GLY A 552 -11.51 -9.38 69.21
CA GLY A 552 -10.61 -8.87 70.25
C GLY A 552 -9.35 -8.24 69.65
N TYR A 553 -8.32 -8.07 70.47
CA TYR A 553 -7.02 -7.56 70.03
C TYR A 553 -6.19 -8.65 69.34
N VAL A 554 -5.51 -8.28 68.26
CA VAL A 554 -4.66 -9.15 67.44
C VAL A 554 -3.35 -8.43 67.18
N HIS A 555 -2.23 -9.06 67.50
CA HIS A 555 -0.92 -8.46 67.27
C HIS A 555 -0.58 -8.41 65.77
N VAL A 556 -0.58 -7.22 65.19
CA VAL A 556 -0.32 -6.98 63.77
C VAL A 556 1.08 -6.40 63.60
N LYS A 557 1.95 -7.13 62.87
CA LYS A 557 3.33 -6.70 62.55
C LYS A 557 3.32 -5.31 61.91
N GLY A 558 3.93 -4.34 62.58
CA GLY A 558 4.02 -2.95 62.15
C GLY A 558 2.89 -2.02 62.65
N LYS A 559 1.86 -2.55 63.31
CA LYS A 559 0.74 -1.79 63.91
C LYS A 559 0.57 -1.98 65.41
N GLY A 560 1.15 -3.02 66.00
CA GLY A 560 0.89 -3.40 67.39
C GLY A 560 -0.45 -4.12 67.53
N ASP A 561 -1.09 -3.99 68.69
CA ASP A 561 -2.30 -4.75 69.02
C ASP A 561 -3.55 -4.07 68.43
N VAL A 562 -4.00 -4.57 67.28
CA VAL A 562 -5.14 -4.05 66.54
C VAL A 562 -6.42 -4.76 66.96
N LYS A 563 -7.47 -4.00 67.24
CA LYS A 563 -8.80 -4.54 67.53
C LYS A 563 -9.50 -4.94 66.23
N CYS A 564 -9.82 -6.24 66.13
CA CYS A 564 -10.32 -6.87 64.92
C CYS A 564 -11.75 -7.41 65.08
N PHE A 565 -12.46 -7.51 63.95
CA PHE A 565 -13.83 -7.99 63.86
C PHE A 565 -13.95 -9.03 62.74
N TRP A 566 -14.86 -9.98 62.91
CA TRP A 566 -15.29 -10.90 61.85
C TRP A 566 -16.63 -10.45 61.26
N LEU A 567 -16.73 -10.42 59.94
CA LEU A 567 -17.98 -10.24 59.21
C LEU A 567 -18.63 -11.63 59.03
N ASN A 568 -19.82 -11.81 59.60
CA ASN A 568 -20.51 -13.10 59.61
C ASN A 568 -21.48 -13.25 58.45
N GLN A 569 -22.43 -12.33 58.32
CA GLN A 569 -23.58 -12.42 57.41
C GLN A 569 -24.28 -11.06 57.26
N HIS A 570 -25.08 -10.92 56.21
CA HIS A 570 -26.06 -9.84 56.09
C HIS A 570 -27.14 -9.96 57.18
N VAL A 571 -27.73 -8.83 57.58
CA VAL A 571 -28.90 -8.75 58.47
C VAL A 571 -30.15 -8.74 57.58
N HIS A 572 -30.88 -9.84 57.56
CA HIS A 572 -32.21 -9.86 56.93
C HIS A 572 -33.24 -9.31 57.92
N GLU A 573 -33.91 -8.21 57.58
CA GLU A 573 -35.04 -7.69 58.36
C GLU A 573 -36.29 -8.56 58.14
N GLY A 574 -36.29 -9.75 58.74
CA GLY A 574 -37.44 -10.66 58.67
C GLY A 574 -37.13 -12.11 59.02
N GLU A 575 -36.96 -12.41 60.31
CA GLU A 575 -37.64 -13.55 60.97
C GLU A 575 -37.38 -13.56 62.48
N ASN A 576 -38.45 -13.59 63.28
CA ASN A 576 -38.38 -13.79 64.72
C ASN A 576 -38.70 -15.26 65.05
N GLY A 577 -37.68 -16.04 65.40
CA GLY A 577 -37.81 -17.27 66.20
C GLY A 577 -37.72 -18.59 65.45
N GLU A 578 -36.52 -19.19 65.45
CA GLU A 578 -36.22 -20.37 66.29
C GLU A 578 -34.69 -20.63 66.34
N PRO A 579 -34.16 -21.40 67.31
CA PRO A 579 -32.73 -21.70 67.39
C PRO A 579 -32.31 -22.78 66.37
N PRO A 580 -31.08 -22.73 65.82
CA PRO A 580 -30.66 -23.62 64.74
C PRO A 580 -30.53 -25.08 65.20
N LEU A 581 -31.22 -25.98 64.49
CA LEU A 581 -31.20 -27.43 64.71
C LEU A 581 -29.80 -28.03 64.46
N THR A 582 -29.26 -28.71 65.46
CA THR A 582 -28.00 -29.47 65.35
C THR A 582 -28.24 -30.83 64.68
N HIS A 583 -27.90 -30.97 63.41
CA HIS A 583 -27.91 -32.28 62.74
C HIS A 583 -26.58 -33.02 62.89
N SER A 584 -26.64 -34.15 63.60
CA SER A 584 -25.55 -35.12 63.75
C SER A 584 -25.34 -35.97 62.49
N VAL A 585 -24.10 -36.38 62.23
CA VAL A 585 -23.71 -37.19 61.06
C VAL A 585 -24.12 -38.66 61.22
N GLN A 586 -24.75 -39.25 60.21
CA GLN A 586 -24.80 -40.70 59.99
C GLN A 586 -24.84 -41.05 58.49
N MET A 587 -24.27 -42.21 58.15
CA MET A 587 -24.04 -42.78 56.81
C MET A 587 -23.87 -44.30 56.97
N PRO A 588 -24.01 -45.13 55.91
CA PRO A 588 -25.06 -45.16 54.90
C PRO A 588 -25.61 -46.60 54.71
N SER A 589 -26.54 -46.83 53.76
CA SER A 589 -26.87 -48.20 53.30
C SER A 589 -27.21 -48.27 51.80
N THR A 590 -26.72 -49.33 51.15
CA THR A 590 -26.98 -49.78 49.76
C THR A 590 -28.49 -50.04 49.50
N SER A 591 -29.02 -50.14 48.26
CA SER A 591 -28.51 -50.83 47.05
C SER A 591 -29.33 -50.49 45.78
N SER A 592 -28.83 -50.91 44.58
CA SER A 592 -29.58 -51.41 43.38
C SER A 592 -30.78 -50.61 42.78
N GLU A 593 -31.04 -50.51 41.47
CA GLU A 593 -30.53 -51.24 40.29
C GLU A 593 -30.71 -50.44 38.96
N ILE A 594 -30.65 -51.09 37.78
CA ILE A 594 -30.43 -50.48 36.45
C ILE A 594 -31.66 -50.55 35.52
N LYS A 595 -31.95 -49.46 34.79
CA LYS A 595 -32.55 -49.32 33.42
C LYS A 595 -32.83 -47.83 33.13
N GLY A 596 -32.65 -47.25 31.94
CA GLY A 596 -31.98 -47.70 30.71
C GLY A 596 -32.75 -47.32 29.42
N VAL A 597 -32.07 -46.63 28.47
CA VAL A 597 -32.45 -46.50 27.03
C VAL A 597 -33.63 -45.51 26.76
N ASP A 598 -33.67 -44.61 25.76
CA ASP A 598 -32.83 -44.40 24.55
C ASP A 598 -32.67 -42.93 24.06
N GLU A 599 -31.83 -42.78 23.01
CA GLU A 599 -31.82 -41.84 21.86
C GLU A 599 -32.93 -40.77 21.67
N THR A 600 -32.70 -39.61 21.03
CA THR A 600 -31.53 -39.06 20.29
C THR A 600 -31.04 -37.77 20.99
N ALA A 601 -30.52 -36.65 20.45
CA ALA A 601 -30.13 -36.08 19.14
C ALA A 601 -29.24 -34.82 19.43
N ILE A 602 -28.46 -34.19 18.54
CA ILE A 602 -28.00 -34.44 17.16
C ILE A 602 -26.61 -33.72 17.02
N MET A 603 -25.76 -34.04 16.02
CA MET A 603 -24.40 -33.47 15.94
C MET A 603 -23.81 -33.35 14.53
N HIS A 604 -22.88 -32.40 14.38
CA HIS A 604 -21.88 -32.24 13.29
C HIS A 604 -22.37 -31.88 11.86
N PRO A 605 -21.45 -31.42 10.96
CA PRO A 605 -20.00 -31.18 11.14
C PRO A 605 -19.50 -29.75 10.87
N LEU A 606 -18.38 -29.39 11.50
CA LEU A 606 -17.52 -28.27 11.06
C LEU A 606 -16.73 -28.69 9.81
N ARG A 607 -16.53 -27.75 8.87
CA ARG A 607 -15.66 -27.93 7.70
C ARG A 607 -14.27 -27.34 7.96
N LYS A 608 -13.23 -27.97 7.40
CA LYS A 608 -11.89 -27.38 7.33
C LYS A 608 -11.84 -26.29 6.26
N VAL A 609 -11.25 -25.16 6.60
CA VAL A 609 -10.18 -24.49 5.83
C VAL A 609 -9.08 -24.20 6.83
#